data_AF-A0A3S0B8N0-F1
#
_entry.id   AF-A0A3S0B8N0-F1
#
_cell.length_a   1.000
_cell.length_b   1.000
_cell.length_c   1.000
_cell.angle_alpha   90.00
_cell.angle_beta   90.00
_cell.angle_gamma   90.00
#
_symmetry.space_group_name_H-M   'P 1'
#
loop_
_entity.id
_entity.type
_entity.pdbx_description
1 polymer ?
#
loop_
_entity_poly.entity_id
_entity_poly.type
_entity_poly.pdbx_seq_one_letter_code
_entity_poly.pdbx_strand_id
1 'polypeptide(L)'
;MKSRYTRAPCHARGTRVPGRSCQRTPSPVSTRQNSYTYEELLACGRGELFGPGNAQLPLPQMLMVDRILSITEDGGEFGKGQIIAELDVRPDLWFFGCHFTGDPVMPGCLGLDAMWQLVGFYLGWMGGPGRGRALGCGEVKFSGQVLPSAKVITYRISMKRVILRKLVMGIADAVMEVDGRPIYSGKDLRVGLFTSTDGF
;
A
#
# COMPACT_ATOMS: atom_id res chain seq x y z
N MET A 1 -52.26 -53.83 14.55
CA MET A 1 -53.66 -53.63 14.12
C MET A 1 -54.35 -52.75 15.18
N LYS A 2 -54.79 -51.53 14.81
CA LYS A 2 -55.65 -50.55 15.55
C LYS A 2 -55.09 -49.98 16.88
N SER A 3 -54.61 -48.74 16.94
CA SER A 3 -55.32 -47.44 16.93
C SER A 3 -56.20 -47.21 18.16
N ARG A 4 -55.90 -46.16 18.95
CA ARG A 4 -56.79 -45.01 19.19
C ARG A 4 -56.07 -43.87 19.91
N TYR A 5 -55.95 -42.76 19.18
CA TYR A 5 -55.72 -41.41 19.67
C TYR A 5 -57.00 -40.85 20.31
N THR A 6 -56.85 -40.05 21.37
CA THR A 6 -57.86 -39.10 21.86
C THR A 6 -57.28 -37.67 21.81
N ARG A 7 -58.09 -36.71 21.36
CA ARG A 7 -57.74 -35.30 21.10
C ARG A 7 -58.50 -34.36 22.04
N ALA A 8 -57.77 -33.30 22.45
CA ALA A 8 -58.16 -31.91 22.74
C ALA A 8 -58.94 -31.62 24.06
N PRO A 9 -58.83 -30.39 24.63
CA PRO A 9 -59.18 -29.13 23.97
C PRO A 9 -58.12 -28.00 24.00
N CYS A 10 -58.43 -27.02 23.15
CA CYS A 10 -57.74 -25.77 22.85
C CYS A 10 -58.13 -24.67 23.85
N HIS A 11 -57.18 -23.84 24.31
CA HIS A 11 -57.26 -22.36 24.38
C HIS A 11 -56.20 -21.70 25.27
N ALA A 12 -55.42 -20.77 24.70
CA ALA A 12 -55.07 -19.41 25.20
C ALA A 12 -53.85 -18.90 24.37
N ARG A 13 -54.01 -17.97 23.40
CA ARG A 13 -53.84 -16.51 23.55
C ARG A 13 -52.75 -16.19 24.59
N GLY A 14 -51.55 -15.68 24.30
CA GLY A 14 -51.08 -14.83 23.21
C GLY A 14 -50.38 -13.62 23.85
N THR A 15 -49.05 -13.55 23.79
CA THR A 15 -48.26 -12.30 23.83
C THR A 15 -46.92 -12.57 23.15
N ARG A 16 -46.81 -12.14 21.88
CA ARG A 16 -45.53 -12.09 21.17
C ARG A 16 -44.75 -10.90 21.73
N VAL A 17 -43.57 -11.16 22.29
CA VAL A 17 -42.57 -10.12 22.55
C VAL A 17 -42.07 -9.65 21.17
N PRO A 18 -42.15 -8.35 20.82
CA PRO A 18 -41.60 -7.86 19.58
C PRO A 18 -40.08 -8.00 19.65
N GLY A 19 -39.50 -8.71 18.67
CA GLY A 19 -38.06 -8.85 18.52
C GLY A 19 -37.41 -7.47 18.46
N ARG A 20 -36.51 -7.19 19.40
CA ARG A 20 -35.57 -6.09 19.28
C ARG A 20 -34.73 -6.36 18.05
N SER A 21 -34.97 -5.59 16.99
CA SER A 21 -34.05 -5.53 15.87
C SER A 21 -32.70 -5.05 16.41
N CYS A 22 -31.70 -5.92 16.34
CA CYS A 22 -30.30 -5.52 16.48
C CYS A 22 -30.00 -4.59 15.30
N GLN A 23 -30.29 -3.31 15.46
CA GLN A 23 -29.75 -2.28 14.59
C GLN A 23 -28.25 -2.28 14.83
N ARG A 24 -27.51 -2.94 13.93
CA ARG A 24 -26.07 -2.74 13.80
C ARG A 24 -25.88 -1.27 13.44
N THR A 25 -25.52 -0.46 14.43
CA THR A 25 -24.95 0.85 14.18
C THR A 25 -23.73 0.65 13.30
N PRO A 26 -23.64 1.28 12.12
CA PRO A 26 -22.41 1.26 11.35
C PRO A 26 -21.32 1.87 12.24
N SER A 27 -20.28 1.10 12.52
CA SER A 27 -19.09 1.61 13.19
C SER A 27 -18.60 2.82 12.41
N PRO A 28 -18.17 3.91 13.07
CA PRO A 28 -17.60 5.05 12.36
C PRO A 28 -16.41 4.52 11.56
N VAL A 29 -16.49 4.62 10.23
CA VAL A 29 -15.36 4.37 9.35
C VAL A 29 -14.32 5.40 9.76
N SER A 30 -13.29 5.01 10.50
CA SER A 30 -12.17 5.90 10.73
C SER A 30 -11.54 6.12 9.36
N THR A 31 -11.82 7.28 8.75
CA THR A 31 -11.26 7.64 7.46
C THR A 31 -9.76 7.77 7.64
N ARG A 32 -9.03 6.75 7.18
CA ARG A 32 -7.56 6.79 7.14
C ARG A 32 -7.14 7.94 6.23
N GLN A 33 -6.11 8.66 6.65
CA GLN A 33 -5.49 9.73 5.86
C GLN A 33 -5.09 9.17 4.48
N ASN A 34 -5.36 9.93 3.43
CA ASN A 34 -5.23 9.48 2.05
C ASN A 34 -4.15 10.25 1.26
N SER A 35 -3.36 11.11 1.90
CA SER A 35 -2.22 11.83 1.33
C SER A 35 -1.20 12.09 2.44
N TYR A 36 0.09 12.15 2.11
CA TYR A 36 1.17 12.28 3.09
C TYR A 36 2.26 13.24 2.59
N THR A 37 2.66 14.15 3.47
CA THR A 37 3.74 15.11 3.29
C THR A 37 5.11 14.50 3.55
N TYR A 38 6.19 15.17 3.13
CA TYR A 38 7.56 14.70 3.36
C TYR A 38 7.86 14.40 4.82
N GLU A 39 7.46 15.30 5.74
CA GLU A 39 7.69 15.11 7.17
C GLU A 39 6.97 13.90 7.74
N GLU A 40 5.78 13.57 7.22
CA GLU A 40 5.05 12.36 7.61
C GLU A 40 5.71 11.10 7.04
N LEU A 41 6.32 11.17 5.84
CA LEU A 41 7.13 10.07 5.30
C LEU A 41 8.41 9.88 6.12
N LEU A 42 9.04 10.95 6.59
CA LEU A 42 10.16 10.87 7.52
C LEU A 42 9.73 10.29 8.87
N ALA A 43 8.56 10.65 9.39
CA ALA A 43 7.97 10.04 10.59
C ALA A 43 7.73 8.54 10.39
N CYS A 44 7.27 8.13 9.19
CA CYS A 44 7.19 6.72 8.83
C CYS A 44 8.56 6.04 8.88
N GLY A 45 9.60 6.67 8.32
CA GLY A 45 10.96 6.13 8.36
C GLY A 45 11.54 6.02 9.78
N ARG A 46 11.17 6.93 10.68
CA ARG A 46 11.51 6.86 12.12
C ARG A 46 10.66 5.87 12.91
N GLY A 47 9.64 5.25 12.30
CA GLY A 47 8.76 4.28 12.95
C GLY A 47 7.67 4.92 13.82
N GLU A 48 7.42 6.21 13.62
CA GLU A 48 6.46 7.00 14.40
C GLU A 48 5.04 6.94 13.80
N LEU A 49 4.92 6.61 12.51
CA LEU A 49 3.63 6.65 11.81
C LEU A 49 2.77 5.41 12.03
N PHE A 50 3.32 4.21 11.80
CA PHE A 50 2.60 2.94 11.96
C PHE A 50 2.90 2.24 13.30
N GLY A 51 3.76 2.84 14.12
CA GLY A 51 4.17 2.34 15.42
C GLY A 51 5.31 1.31 15.40
N PRO A 52 5.86 0.96 16.58
CA PRO A 52 7.04 0.12 16.70
C PRO A 52 6.85 -1.29 16.12
N GLY A 53 7.84 -1.75 15.35
CA GLY A 53 7.85 -3.10 14.77
C GLY A 53 7.04 -3.25 13.48
N ASN A 54 6.38 -2.19 13.01
CA ASN A 54 5.58 -2.19 11.78
C ASN A 54 6.37 -1.61 10.60
N ALA A 55 5.69 -1.40 9.47
CA ALA A 55 6.31 -0.90 8.26
C ALA A 55 6.99 0.46 8.51
N GLN A 56 8.16 0.64 7.92
CA GLN A 56 8.91 1.88 7.91
C GLN A 56 9.38 2.12 6.48
N LEU A 57 9.35 3.37 6.05
CA LEU A 57 10.08 3.77 4.85
C LEU A 57 11.58 3.86 5.14
N PRO A 58 12.46 3.80 4.12
CA PRO A 58 13.84 4.22 4.30
C PRO A 58 13.91 5.69 4.72
N LEU A 59 14.97 6.06 5.43
CA LEU A 59 15.32 7.47 5.62
C LEU A 59 16.19 7.98 4.46
N PRO A 60 16.30 9.30 4.26
CA PRO A 60 17.31 9.87 3.37
C PRO A 60 18.71 9.32 3.69
N GLN A 61 19.53 8.97 2.70
CA GLN A 61 19.40 9.25 1.26
C GLN A 61 18.64 8.18 0.44
N MET A 62 18.09 7.15 1.07
CA MET A 62 17.38 6.04 0.39
C MET A 62 15.88 6.27 0.24
N LEU A 63 15.30 7.26 0.92
CA LEU A 63 13.90 7.66 0.72
C LEU A 63 13.73 8.26 -0.69
N MET A 64 13.00 7.57 -1.56
CA MET A 64 12.82 7.97 -2.97
C MET A 64 11.43 8.56 -3.26
N VAL A 65 10.80 9.14 -2.25
CA VAL A 65 9.46 9.73 -2.32
C VAL A 65 9.43 10.98 -1.45
N ASP A 66 9.01 12.12 -2.00
CA ASP A 66 8.81 13.35 -1.26
C ASP A 66 7.39 13.47 -0.70
N ARG A 67 6.40 12.91 -1.40
CA ARG A 67 4.99 12.98 -0.99
C ARG A 67 4.15 11.87 -1.59
N ILE A 68 3.10 11.48 -0.87
CA ILE A 68 2.00 10.67 -1.40
C ILE A 68 0.83 11.62 -1.66
N LEU A 69 0.45 11.79 -2.93
CA LEU A 69 -0.67 12.64 -3.32
C LEU A 69 -2.02 11.98 -3.05
N SER A 70 -2.11 10.67 -3.27
CA SER A 70 -3.32 9.89 -3.02
C SER A 70 -2.98 8.43 -2.70
N ILE A 71 -3.65 7.87 -1.69
CA ILE A 71 -3.70 6.43 -1.40
C ILE A 71 -5.15 6.01 -1.15
N THR A 72 -5.60 4.96 -1.82
CA THR A 72 -6.99 4.48 -1.78
C THR A 72 -7.05 2.97 -1.62
N GLU A 73 -8.10 2.46 -0.95
CA GLU A 73 -8.35 1.01 -0.79
C GLU A 73 -8.96 0.37 -2.05
N ASP A 74 -9.58 1.19 -2.89
CA ASP A 74 -10.24 0.83 -4.14
C ASP A 74 -9.66 1.61 -5.33
N GLY A 75 -10.14 1.31 -6.53
CA GLY A 75 -9.61 1.89 -7.77
C GLY A 75 -8.27 1.27 -8.19
N GLY A 76 -7.51 2.00 -9.02
CA GLY A 76 -6.37 1.48 -9.75
C GLY A 76 -6.76 0.48 -10.85
N GLU A 77 -5.78 -0.01 -11.59
CA GLU A 77 -6.00 -0.92 -12.75
C GLU A 77 -6.79 -2.18 -12.40
N PHE A 78 -6.68 -2.67 -11.16
CA PHE A 78 -7.30 -3.92 -10.71
C PHE A 78 -8.45 -3.74 -9.71
N GLY A 79 -8.83 -2.49 -9.41
CA GLY A 79 -9.91 -2.18 -8.46
C GLY A 79 -9.61 -2.55 -7.00
N LYS A 80 -8.34 -2.68 -6.61
CA LYS A 80 -7.91 -3.13 -5.27
C LYS A 80 -7.02 -2.13 -4.53
N GLY A 81 -7.04 -0.88 -4.98
CA GLY A 81 -6.31 0.22 -4.38
C GLY A 81 -5.22 0.78 -5.29
N GLN A 82 -4.88 2.04 -5.04
CA GLN A 82 -3.89 2.77 -5.80
C GLN A 82 -3.05 3.66 -4.87
N ILE A 83 -1.79 3.87 -5.25
CA ILE A 83 -0.97 4.96 -4.73
C ILE A 83 -0.50 5.85 -5.88
N ILE A 84 -0.58 7.16 -5.69
CA ILE A 84 0.07 8.17 -6.53
C ILE A 84 1.00 8.98 -5.62
N ALA A 85 2.28 9.01 -5.97
CA ALA A 85 3.32 9.66 -5.18
C ALA A 85 4.33 10.37 -6.08
N GLU A 86 5.10 11.28 -5.52
CA GLU A 86 6.06 12.09 -6.27
C GLU A 86 7.41 12.21 -5.58
N LEU A 87 8.44 12.48 -6.39
CA LEU A 87 9.77 12.93 -5.98
C LEU A 87 10.14 14.16 -6.82
N ASP A 88 10.52 15.25 -6.18
CA ASP A 88 11.03 16.44 -6.88
C ASP A 88 12.45 16.18 -7.36
N VAL A 89 12.70 16.46 -8.63
CA VAL A 89 14.03 16.32 -9.23
C VAL A 89 14.76 17.65 -9.12
N ARG A 90 15.95 17.60 -8.52
CA ARG A 90 16.86 18.74 -8.42
C ARG A 90 18.26 18.31 -8.89
N PRO A 91 19.03 19.19 -9.56
CA PRO A 91 20.37 18.84 -10.03
C PRO A 91 21.35 18.44 -8.92
N ASP A 92 21.08 18.84 -7.68
CA ASP A 92 21.89 18.58 -6.50
C ASP A 92 21.52 17.27 -5.76
N LEU A 93 20.57 16.48 -6.28
CA LEU A 93 20.30 15.15 -5.74
C LEU A 93 21.57 14.29 -5.82
N TRP A 94 21.89 13.67 -4.70
CA TRP A 94 23.18 13.03 -4.44
C TRP A 94 23.64 12.07 -5.55
N PHE A 95 22.70 11.31 -6.11
CA PHE A 95 23.02 10.27 -7.08
C PHE A 95 23.50 10.84 -8.42
N PHE A 96 23.12 12.06 -8.80
CA PHE A 96 23.62 12.68 -10.03
C PHE A 96 25.12 12.99 -9.95
N GLY A 97 25.63 13.26 -8.75
CA GLY A 97 27.05 13.53 -8.54
C GLY A 97 27.95 12.30 -8.69
N CYS A 98 27.38 11.09 -8.63
CA CYS A 98 28.16 9.84 -8.69
C CYS A 98 27.69 8.86 -9.78
N HIS A 99 26.61 9.15 -10.50
CA HIS A 99 26.03 8.25 -11.49
C HIS A 99 25.56 9.02 -12.73
N PHE A 100 26.42 9.23 -13.73
CA PHE A 100 27.86 9.00 -13.79
C PHE A 100 28.61 10.33 -13.91
N THR A 101 29.91 10.35 -13.62
CA THR A 101 30.74 11.53 -13.87
C THR A 101 30.71 11.89 -15.36
N GLY A 102 30.16 13.06 -15.69
CA GLY A 102 30.04 13.55 -17.07
C GLY A 102 28.79 13.06 -17.82
N ASP A 103 28.00 12.15 -17.24
CA ASP A 103 26.74 11.64 -17.79
C ASP A 103 25.72 11.40 -16.66
N PRO A 104 25.22 12.48 -16.02
CA PRO A 104 24.39 12.38 -14.83
C PRO A 104 22.99 11.84 -15.17
N VAL A 105 22.61 10.75 -14.53
CA VAL A 105 21.32 10.08 -14.70
C VAL A 105 20.90 9.41 -13.39
N MET A 106 19.63 9.53 -13.01
CA MET A 106 19.13 8.81 -11.84
C MET A 106 19.32 7.30 -12.03
N PRO A 107 19.89 6.57 -11.05
CA PRO A 107 19.94 5.12 -11.09
C PRO A 107 18.53 4.53 -11.20
N GLY A 108 18.25 3.76 -12.26
CA GLY A 108 16.92 3.17 -12.48
C GLY A 108 16.47 2.25 -11.33
N CYS A 109 17.43 1.65 -10.61
CA CYS A 109 17.17 0.84 -9.42
C CYS A 109 16.54 1.64 -8.27
N LEU A 110 16.84 2.94 -8.12
CA LEU A 110 16.22 3.78 -7.10
C LEU A 110 14.75 4.09 -7.43
N GLY A 111 14.44 4.26 -8.73
CA GLY A 111 13.05 4.41 -9.18
C GLY A 111 12.24 3.12 -8.96
N LEU A 112 12.86 1.95 -9.15
CA LEU A 112 12.26 0.67 -8.83
C LEU A 112 12.07 0.47 -7.31
N ASP A 113 13.05 0.87 -6.50
CA ASP A 113 12.97 0.79 -5.04
C ASP A 113 11.83 1.64 -4.48
N ALA A 114 11.63 2.86 -5.01
CA ALA A 114 10.48 3.70 -4.67
C ALA A 114 9.14 2.95 -4.84
N MET A 115 9.00 2.14 -5.89
CA MET A 115 7.79 1.35 -6.10
C MET A 115 7.60 0.29 -5.00
N TRP A 116 8.65 -0.41 -4.57
CA TRP A 116 8.58 -1.34 -3.43
C TRP A 116 8.33 -0.60 -2.11
N GLN A 117 8.97 0.54 -1.88
CA GLN A 117 8.71 1.40 -0.72
C GLN A 117 7.21 1.72 -0.60
N LEU A 118 6.58 2.14 -1.71
CA LEU A 118 5.16 2.47 -1.75
C LEU A 118 4.26 1.25 -1.55
N VAL A 119 4.59 0.08 -2.11
CA VAL A 119 3.84 -1.16 -1.82
C VAL A 119 3.95 -1.54 -0.34
N GLY A 120 5.13 -1.41 0.27
CA GLY A 120 5.33 -1.64 1.70
C GLY A 120 4.56 -0.65 2.57
N PHE A 121 4.59 0.64 2.20
CA PHE A 121 3.80 1.69 2.85
C PHE A 121 2.30 1.37 2.78
N TYR A 122 1.80 0.92 1.62
CA TYR A 122 0.40 0.50 1.45
C TYR A 122 0.00 -0.58 2.47
N LEU A 123 0.86 -1.58 2.68
CA LEU A 123 0.56 -2.66 3.62
C LEU A 123 0.51 -2.15 5.07
N GLY A 124 1.42 -1.26 5.46
CA GLY A 124 1.38 -0.60 6.76
C GLY A 124 0.13 0.26 6.94
N TRP A 125 -0.22 1.03 5.91
CA TRP A 125 -1.43 1.86 5.84
C TRP A 125 -2.73 1.04 5.91
N MET A 126 -2.70 -0.19 5.40
CA MET A 126 -3.77 -1.18 5.54
C MET A 126 -3.85 -1.85 6.92
N GLY A 127 -2.98 -1.46 7.86
CA GLY A 127 -2.90 -2.03 9.21
C GLY A 127 -2.18 -3.37 9.28
N GLY A 128 -1.38 -3.72 8.25
CA GLY A 128 -0.55 -4.91 8.26
C GLY A 128 0.58 -4.80 9.29
N PRO A 129 0.73 -5.78 10.21
CA PRO A 129 1.83 -5.77 11.17
C PRO A 129 3.15 -6.25 10.56
N GLY A 130 4.27 -5.78 11.12
CA GLY A 130 5.62 -6.26 10.78
C GLY A 130 6.43 -5.34 9.87
N ARG A 131 7.72 -5.66 9.73
CA ARG A 131 8.71 -4.87 8.98
C ARG A 131 8.72 -5.27 7.51
N GLY A 132 8.86 -4.28 6.62
CA GLY A 132 8.82 -4.49 5.17
C GLY A 132 10.07 -5.18 4.61
N ARG A 133 9.88 -6.12 3.66
CA ARG A 133 10.92 -6.68 2.79
C ARG A 133 10.40 -6.77 1.37
N ALA A 134 11.15 -6.22 0.42
CA ALA A 134 10.92 -6.47 -0.99
C ALA A 134 11.20 -7.94 -1.31
N LEU A 135 10.31 -8.60 -2.04
CA LEU A 135 10.38 -10.01 -2.42
C LEU A 135 10.66 -10.17 -3.93
N GLY A 136 11.09 -9.08 -4.57
CA GLY A 136 11.35 -9.00 -6.00
C GLY A 136 10.14 -8.55 -6.83
N CYS A 137 10.22 -8.85 -8.12
CA CYS A 137 9.25 -8.47 -9.14
C CYS A 137 9.12 -9.60 -10.18
N GLY A 138 8.14 -9.49 -11.08
CA GLY A 138 8.04 -10.32 -12.27
C GLY A 138 8.88 -9.75 -13.42
N GLU A 139 8.50 -8.56 -13.90
CA GLU A 139 9.16 -7.89 -15.02
C GLU A 139 9.47 -6.44 -14.66
N VAL A 140 10.61 -5.94 -15.13
CA VAL A 140 10.97 -4.52 -15.06
C VAL A 140 11.39 -4.07 -16.45
N LYS A 141 10.89 -2.92 -16.89
CA LYS A 141 11.30 -2.27 -18.14
C LYS A 141 11.74 -0.84 -17.87
N PHE A 142 12.87 -0.47 -18.47
CA PHE A 142 13.38 0.89 -18.50
C PHE A 142 13.40 1.38 -19.96
N SER A 143 12.50 2.29 -20.33
CA SER A 143 12.37 2.85 -21.69
C SER A 143 12.70 4.34 -21.78
N GLY A 144 13.23 4.91 -20.70
CA GLY A 144 13.69 6.29 -20.63
C GLY A 144 14.62 6.51 -19.44
N GLN A 145 14.83 7.77 -19.09
CA GLN A 145 15.77 8.16 -18.05
C GLN A 145 15.34 9.46 -17.37
N VAL A 146 15.83 9.69 -16.17
CA VAL A 146 15.66 10.95 -15.43
C VAL A 146 16.99 11.69 -15.44
N LEU A 147 16.99 12.89 -16.03
CA LEU A 147 18.14 13.77 -16.09
C LEU A 147 18.04 14.88 -15.02
N PRO A 148 19.14 15.55 -14.66
CA PRO A 148 19.13 16.67 -13.72
C PRO A 148 18.18 17.82 -14.09
N SER A 149 17.83 17.94 -15.37
CA SER A 149 16.93 18.98 -15.87
C SER A 149 15.45 18.70 -15.64
N ALA A 150 15.08 17.44 -15.33
CA ALA A 150 13.71 17.05 -15.05
C ALA A 150 13.17 17.78 -13.81
N LYS A 151 11.85 17.80 -13.63
CA LYS A 151 11.20 18.52 -12.52
C LYS A 151 10.57 17.59 -11.52
N VAL A 152 9.85 16.57 -11.99
CA VAL A 152 9.11 15.68 -11.11
C VAL A 152 9.10 14.26 -11.64
N ILE A 153 9.26 13.32 -10.73
CA ILE A 153 8.95 11.92 -10.96
C ILE A 153 7.59 11.65 -10.33
N THR A 154 6.72 10.97 -11.06
CA THR A 154 5.43 10.51 -10.53
C THR A 154 5.38 8.98 -10.55
N TYR A 155 5.11 8.38 -9.40
CA TYR A 155 4.91 6.95 -9.23
C TYR A 155 3.41 6.66 -9.19
N ARG A 156 2.94 5.72 -10.02
CA ARG A 156 1.57 5.21 -10.00
C ARG A 156 1.58 3.73 -9.72
N ILE A 157 1.11 3.33 -8.55
CA ILE A 157 1.10 1.93 -8.09
C ILE A 157 -0.34 1.44 -8.08
N SER A 158 -0.63 0.38 -8.84
CA SER A 158 -1.94 -0.29 -8.85
C SER A 158 -1.82 -1.63 -8.11
N MET A 159 -2.51 -1.74 -6.98
CA MET A 159 -2.51 -2.96 -6.19
C MET A 159 -3.26 -4.08 -6.93
N LYS A 160 -2.59 -5.21 -7.17
CA LYS A 160 -3.15 -6.38 -7.86
C LYS A 160 -3.67 -7.42 -6.87
N ARG A 161 -3.00 -7.58 -5.72
CA ARG A 161 -3.41 -8.47 -4.64
C ARG A 161 -2.89 -7.97 -3.30
N VAL A 162 -3.74 -7.98 -2.28
CA VAL A 162 -3.39 -7.61 -0.91
C VAL A 162 -3.82 -8.75 0.00
N ILE A 163 -2.91 -9.24 0.83
CA ILE A 163 -3.15 -10.32 1.80
C ILE A 163 -2.78 -9.78 3.18
N LEU A 164 -3.75 -9.74 4.10
CA LEU A 164 -3.59 -9.23 5.47
C LEU A 164 -4.01 -10.33 6.48
N ARG A 165 -3.37 -11.49 6.41
CA ARG A 165 -3.65 -12.64 7.30
C ARG A 165 -2.36 -13.08 7.98
N LYS A 166 -2.16 -14.39 8.18
CA LYS A 166 -0.92 -14.96 8.75
C LYS A 166 0.34 -14.54 7.97
N LEU A 167 0.22 -14.46 6.64
CA LEU A 167 1.20 -13.82 5.77
C LEU A 167 0.64 -12.45 5.37
N VAL A 168 1.43 -11.39 5.56
CA VAL A 168 1.11 -10.05 5.07
C VAL A 168 1.91 -9.81 3.80
N MET A 169 1.24 -9.64 2.66
CA MET A 169 1.89 -9.46 1.37
C MET A 169 1.06 -8.62 0.40
N GLY A 170 1.74 -7.72 -0.32
CA GLY A 170 1.21 -6.93 -1.42
C GLY A 170 1.83 -7.36 -2.74
N ILE A 171 1.01 -7.42 -3.79
CA ILE A 171 1.43 -7.57 -5.17
C ILE A 171 0.87 -6.39 -5.96
N ALA A 172 1.71 -5.68 -6.71
CA ALA A 172 1.30 -4.51 -7.47
C ALA A 172 1.98 -4.43 -8.83
N ASP A 173 1.34 -3.72 -9.76
CA ASP A 173 1.99 -3.21 -10.95
C ASP A 173 2.19 -1.71 -10.79
N ALA A 174 3.25 -1.18 -11.40
CA ALA A 174 3.63 0.21 -11.25
C ALA A 174 4.09 0.81 -12.59
N VAL A 175 3.85 2.10 -12.73
CA VAL A 175 4.43 2.95 -13.76
C VAL A 175 5.13 4.11 -13.06
N MET A 176 6.31 4.47 -13.56
CA MET A 176 7.00 5.70 -13.19
C MET A 176 7.07 6.63 -14.40
N GLU A 177 6.62 7.85 -14.20
CA GLU A 177 6.63 8.94 -15.16
C GLU A 177 7.71 9.96 -14.76
N VAL A 178 8.35 10.58 -15.75
CA VAL A 178 9.16 11.80 -15.54
C VAL A 178 8.51 12.92 -16.34
N ASP A 179 8.18 14.02 -15.67
CA ASP A 179 7.48 15.17 -16.25
C ASP A 179 6.25 14.75 -17.10
N GLY A 180 5.46 13.79 -16.58
CA GLY A 180 4.25 13.26 -17.21
C GLY A 180 4.47 12.20 -18.31
N ARG A 181 5.72 11.85 -18.64
CA ARG A 181 6.03 10.81 -19.63
C ARG A 181 6.40 9.48 -18.96
N PRO A 182 5.69 8.37 -19.24
CA PRO A 182 6.05 7.06 -18.72
C PRO A 182 7.45 6.63 -19.20
N ILE A 183 8.30 6.22 -18.26
CA ILE A 183 9.65 5.75 -18.58
C ILE A 183 9.95 4.38 -17.98
N TYR A 184 9.40 4.03 -16.81
CA TYR A 184 9.59 2.70 -16.21
C TYR A 184 8.27 2.00 -15.98
N SER A 185 8.28 0.66 -16.09
CA SER A 185 7.19 -0.17 -15.61
C SER A 185 7.71 -1.34 -14.79
N GLY A 186 7.04 -1.61 -13.66
CA GLY A 186 7.26 -2.79 -12.83
C GLY A 186 6.00 -3.65 -12.81
N LYS A 187 6.13 -4.94 -13.09
CA LYS A 187 5.03 -5.90 -13.04
C LYS A 187 5.26 -6.91 -11.93
N ASP A 188 4.20 -7.23 -11.20
CA ASP A 188 4.21 -8.18 -10.08
C ASP A 188 5.28 -7.86 -9.03
N LEU A 189 5.41 -6.58 -8.67
CA LEU A 189 6.19 -6.11 -7.53
C LEU A 189 5.63 -6.76 -6.26
N ARG A 190 6.47 -7.42 -5.47
CA ARG A 190 6.07 -8.12 -4.25
C ARG A 190 6.76 -7.53 -3.04
N VAL A 191 5.98 -7.24 -2.00
CA VAL A 191 6.50 -6.83 -0.69
C VAL A 191 5.75 -7.61 0.38
N GLY A 192 6.48 -8.10 1.38
CA GLY A 192 5.90 -8.72 2.58
C GLY A 192 6.18 -7.90 3.84
N LEU A 193 5.31 -8.02 4.84
CA LEU A 193 5.60 -7.55 6.20
C LEU A 193 5.84 -8.74 7.13
N PHE A 194 6.88 -8.63 7.95
CA PHE A 194 7.39 -9.73 8.78
C PHE A 194 7.54 -9.29 10.24
N THR A 195 6.92 -10.02 11.16
CA THR A 195 7.00 -9.73 12.61
C THR A 195 8.33 -10.18 13.23
N SER A 196 9.00 -11.18 12.63
CA SER A 196 10.41 -11.50 12.86
C SER A 196 11.10 -11.60 11.50
N THR A 197 12.33 -11.10 11.44
CA THR A 197 13.18 -11.11 10.24
C THR A 197 14.42 -11.99 10.42
N ASP A 198 14.47 -12.78 11.49
CA ASP A 198 15.67 -13.56 11.87
C ASP A 198 15.90 -14.78 10.96
N GLY A 199 14.84 -15.25 10.28
CA GLY A 199 14.89 -16.36 9.33
C GLY A 199 14.77 -15.93 7.87
N PHE A 200 15.00 -14.65 7.58
CA PHE A 200 14.99 -14.09 6.22
C PHE A 200 16.36 -14.21 5.56
#